data_AF-A0AAD4SVB6-F1
#
_entry.id   AF-A0AAD4SVB6-F1
#
_cell.length_a   1.000
_cell.length_b   1.000
_cell.length_c   1.000
_cell.angle_alpha   90.00
_cell.angle_beta   90.00
_cell.angle_gamma   90.00
#
_symmetry.space_group_name_H-M   'P 1'
#
loop_
_entity.id
_entity.type
_entity.pdbx_description
1 polymer ?
#
loop_
_entity_poly.entity_id
_entity_poly.type
_entity_poly.pdbx_seq_one_letter_code
_entity_poly.pdbx_strand_id
1 'polypeptide(L)'
;MKPDRTTRSARIHTEVGQIQHYLEKECKRETWTCIYDSKIPQQNDINSCGVFSIKFIEHMVRKIPVCQVNPAFATRYRCELTVHLFKKQFIELNGISSEE
;
A
#
# COMPACT_ATOMS: atom_id res chain seq x y z
N MET A 1 -8.20 -10.77 6.95
CA MET A 1 -8.15 -12.17 7.44
C MET A 1 -6.70 -12.46 7.80
N LYS A 2 -6.39 -13.13 8.92
CA LYS A 2 -4.98 -13.44 9.26
C LYS A 2 -4.42 -14.41 8.21
N PRO A 3 -3.23 -14.15 7.62
CA PRO A 3 -2.64 -15.07 6.66
C PRO A 3 -2.42 -16.43 7.30
N ASP A 4 -2.87 -17.49 6.63
CA ASP A 4 -2.66 -18.86 7.10
C ASP A 4 -1.16 -19.20 7.10
N ARG A 5 -0.68 -19.71 8.24
CA ARG A 5 0.72 -20.09 8.48
C ARG A 5 1.18 -21.31 7.67
N THR A 6 0.26 -22.01 7.01
CA THR A 6 0.57 -23.23 6.24
C THR A 6 0.56 -23.02 4.73
N THR A 7 0.13 -21.85 4.27
CA THR A 7 -0.04 -21.54 2.84
C THR A 7 1.21 -20.87 2.25
N ARG A 8 1.22 -20.67 0.92
CA ARG A 8 2.26 -19.89 0.22
C ARG A 8 2.47 -18.50 0.82
N SER A 9 1.44 -17.93 1.43
CA SER A 9 1.43 -16.66 2.15
C SER A 9 2.09 -16.70 3.54
N ALA A 10 2.49 -17.86 4.05
CA ALA A 10 3.07 -18.00 5.40
C ALA A 10 4.37 -17.20 5.60
N ARG A 11 5.12 -16.95 4.53
CA ARG A 11 6.36 -16.16 4.56
C ARG A 11 6.16 -14.74 5.11
N ILE A 12 4.95 -14.19 4.99
CA ILE A 12 4.62 -12.86 5.53
C ILE A 12 4.82 -12.78 7.04
N HIS A 13 4.61 -13.87 7.79
CA HIS A 13 4.82 -13.86 9.25
C HIS A 13 6.31 -13.69 9.59
N THR A 14 7.20 -14.31 8.80
CA THR A 14 8.65 -14.17 8.95
C THR A 14 9.09 -12.76 8.57
N GLU A 15 8.62 -12.25 7.42
CA GLU A 15 8.98 -10.90 6.94
C GLU A 15 8.50 -9.81 7.92
N VAL A 16 7.26 -9.90 8.40
CA VAL A 16 6.73 -9.00 9.43
C VAL A 16 7.55 -9.09 10.73
N GLY A 17 7.95 -10.29 11.14
CA GLY A 17 8.80 -10.48 12.32
C GLY A 17 10.18 -9.85 12.17
N GLN A 18 10.78 -9.92 10.98
CA GLN A 18 12.07 -9.27 10.68
C GLN A 18 11.96 -7.74 10.75
N ILE A 19 10.89 -7.17 10.19
CA ILE A 19 10.62 -5.72 10.27
C ILE A 19 10.40 -5.30 11.72
N GLN A 20 9.59 -6.05 12.47
CA GLN A 20 9.34 -5.78 13.89
C GLN A 20 10.65 -5.76 14.69
N HIS A 21 11.48 -6.80 14.53
CA HIS A 21 12.77 -6.90 15.22
C HIS A 21 13.71 -5.74 14.88
N TYR A 22 13.76 -5.35 13.60
CA TYR A 22 14.53 -4.19 13.16
C TYR A 22 14.04 -2.89 13.83
N LEU A 23 12.73 -2.64 13.84
CA LEU A 23 12.14 -1.44 14.45
C LEU A 23 12.38 -1.39 15.97
N GLU A 24 12.24 -2.52 16.67
CA GLU A 24 12.53 -2.60 18.11
C GLU A 24 13.99 -2.26 18.43
N LYS A 25 14.93 -2.74 17.61
CA LYS A 25 16.36 -2.47 17.76
C LYS A 25 16.70 -0.99 17.49
N GLU A 26 16.20 -0.43 16.40
CA GLU A 26 16.57 0.92 15.95
C GLU A 26 15.82 2.03 16.70
N CYS A 27 14.53 1.83 17.02
CA CYS A 27 13.71 2.89 17.59
C CYS A 27 13.78 3.01 19.13
N LYS A 28 14.44 2.05 19.83
CA LYS A 28 14.63 2.02 21.31
C LYS A 28 13.39 2.35 22.15
N ARG A 29 12.20 2.21 21.58
CA ARG A 29 10.92 2.57 22.19
C ARG A 29 9.91 1.48 21.91
N GLU A 30 9.41 0.95 23.02
CA GLU A 30 8.20 0.14 23.19
C GLU A 30 8.12 -1.15 22.36
N THR A 31 7.29 -2.08 22.84
CA THR A 31 7.01 -3.32 22.13
C THR A 31 6.17 -3.01 20.90
N TRP A 32 6.70 -3.34 19.72
CA TRP A 32 5.95 -3.19 18.48
C TRP A 32 4.95 -4.33 18.35
N THR A 33 3.71 -4.03 17.95
CA THR A 33 2.66 -5.04 17.80
C THR A 33 2.19 -5.11 16.35
N CYS A 34 2.13 -6.32 15.79
CA CYS A 34 1.51 -6.56 14.49
C CYS A 34 0.00 -6.79 14.65
N ILE A 35 -0.82 -6.02 13.94
CA ILE A 35 -2.28 -6.16 13.91
C ILE A 35 -2.70 -6.62 12.51
N TYR A 36 -3.41 -7.74 12.44
CA TYR A 36 -4.04 -8.22 11.22
C TYR A 36 -5.49 -7.75 11.16
N ASP A 37 -5.75 -6.66 10.43
CA ASP A 37 -7.10 -6.14 10.28
C ASP A 37 -7.91 -6.95 9.24
N SER A 38 -9.01 -7.55 9.68
CA SER A 38 -9.91 -8.31 8.82
C SER A 38 -10.91 -7.46 8.05
N LYS A 39 -11.06 -6.18 8.39
CA LYS A 39 -11.98 -5.23 7.75
C LYS A 39 -11.38 -4.58 6.51
N ILE A 40 -10.13 -4.89 6.18
CA ILE A 40 -9.46 -4.38 4.99
C ILE A 40 -10.06 -5.04 3.75
N PRO A 41 -10.57 -4.24 2.79
CA PRO A 41 -11.14 -4.74 1.54
C PRO A 41 -10.16 -5.65 0.80
N GLN A 42 -10.66 -6.76 0.24
CA GLN A 42 -9.86 -7.65 -0.59
C GLN A 42 -10.05 -7.28 -2.06
N GLN A 43 -8.97 -7.37 -2.85
CA GLN A 43 -9.09 -7.32 -4.29
C GLN A 43 -9.94 -8.49 -4.81
N ASN A 44 -10.68 -8.25 -5.89
CA ASN A 44 -11.53 -9.24 -6.55
C ASN A 44 -10.89 -9.84 -7.82
N ASP A 45 -9.62 -9.50 -8.09
CA ASP A 45 -8.85 -9.96 -9.25
C ASP A 45 -7.44 -10.44 -8.86
N ILE A 46 -6.67 -10.89 -9.85
CA ILE A 46 -5.33 -11.44 -9.65
C ILE A 46 -4.19 -10.43 -9.88
N ASN A 47 -4.49 -9.20 -10.29
CA ASN A 47 -3.49 -8.28 -10.84
C ASN A 47 -3.58 -6.84 -10.30
N SER A 48 -4.44 -6.56 -9.32
CA SER A 48 -4.61 -5.24 -8.72
C SER A 48 -3.83 -5.04 -7.42
N CYS A 49 -3.05 -6.03 -6.96
CA CYS A 49 -2.41 -5.98 -5.65
C CYS A 49 -1.56 -4.72 -5.44
N GLY A 50 -0.81 -4.29 -6.46
CA GLY A 50 -0.03 -3.05 -6.41
C GLY A 50 -0.90 -1.79 -6.28
N VAL A 51 -2.04 -1.75 -6.97
CA VAL A 51 -2.97 -0.61 -6.96
C VAL A 51 -3.63 -0.46 -5.58
N PHE A 52 -4.09 -1.57 -5.00
CA PHE A 52 -4.66 -1.56 -3.65
C PHE A 52 -3.62 -1.19 -2.60
N SER A 53 -2.39 -1.72 -2.69
CA SER A 53 -1.30 -1.35 -1.77
C SER A 53 -1.07 0.16 -1.76
N ILE A 54 -0.99 0.80 -2.93
CA ILE A 54 -0.81 2.26 -3.01
C ILE A 54 -2.04 2.99 -2.46
N LYS A 55 -3.26 2.54 -2.80
CA LYS A 55 -4.49 3.18 -2.34
C LYS A 55 -4.66 3.09 -0.81
N PHE A 56 -4.25 1.97 -0.21
CA PHE A 56 -4.23 1.81 1.24
C PHE A 56 -3.24 2.76 1.89
N ILE A 57 -2.03 2.91 1.34
CA ILE A 57 -1.04 3.90 1.82
C ILE A 57 -1.61 5.31 1.73
N GLU A 58 -2.24 5.68 0.62
CA GLU A 58 -2.89 6.99 0.45
C GLU A 58 -3.93 7.24 1.57
N HIS A 59 -4.82 6.28 1.80
CA HIS A 59 -5.84 6.38 2.86
C HIS A 59 -5.21 6.51 4.25
N MET A 60 -4.18 5.71 4.57
CA MET A 60 -3.47 5.79 5.85
C MET A 60 -2.81 7.16 6.06
N VAL A 61 -2.11 7.69 5.06
CA VAL A 61 -1.46 9.02 5.13
C VAL A 61 -2.49 10.13 5.29
N ARG A 62 -3.63 10.03 4.60
CA ARG A 62 -4.72 11.02 4.66
C ARG A 62 -5.66 10.83 5.85
N LYS A 63 -5.41 9.84 6.72
CA LYS A 63 -6.29 9.48 7.85
C LYS A 63 -7.73 9.17 7.43
N ILE A 64 -7.91 8.61 6.23
CA ILE A 64 -9.19 8.13 5.72
C ILE A 64 -9.27 6.63 6.05
N PRO A 65 -10.40 6.12 6.58
CA PRO A 65 -10.53 4.70 6.86
C PRO A 65 -10.28 3.84 5.61
N VAL A 66 -9.43 2.82 5.75
CA VAL A 66 -9.07 1.91 4.63
C VAL A 66 -10.27 1.07 4.18
N CYS A 67 -11.23 0.81 5.07
CA CYS A 67 -12.48 0.12 4.73
C CYS A 67 -13.36 0.87 3.70
N GLN A 68 -13.08 2.15 3.43
CA GLN A 68 -13.77 2.93 2.40
C GLN A 68 -13.24 2.67 0.98
N VAL A 69 -12.12 1.95 0.84
CA VAL A 69 -11.63 1.53 -0.48
C VAL A 69 -12.59 0.50 -1.06
N ASN A 70 -13.16 0.78 -2.22
CA ASN A 70 -14.12 -0.10 -2.88
C ASN A 70 -13.42 -0.97 -3.92
N PRO A 71 -13.39 -2.30 -3.78
CA PRO A 71 -12.74 -3.17 -4.75
C PRO A 71 -13.28 -3.06 -6.18
N ALA A 72 -14.56 -2.70 -6.34
CA ALA A 72 -15.17 -2.48 -7.65
C ALA A 72 -14.55 -1.30 -8.42
N PHE A 73 -13.79 -0.44 -7.75
CA PHE A 73 -13.14 0.73 -8.35
C PHE A 73 -11.67 0.50 -8.71
N ALA A 74 -11.21 -0.76 -8.75
CA ALA A 74 -9.83 -1.10 -9.15
C ALA A 74 -9.37 -0.40 -10.44
N THR A 75 -10.18 -0.42 -11.51
CA THR A 75 -9.86 0.27 -12.77
C THR A 75 -9.74 1.78 -12.58
N ARG A 76 -10.66 2.39 -11.82
CA ARG A 76 -10.61 3.82 -11.53
C ARG A 76 -9.34 4.19 -10.76
N TYR A 77 -8.98 3.42 -9.73
CA TYR A 77 -7.77 3.64 -8.96
C TYR A 77 -6.51 3.52 -9.82
N ARG A 78 -6.47 2.57 -10.78
CA ARG A 78 -5.39 2.51 -11.77
C ARG A 78 -5.29 3.81 -12.56
N CYS A 79 -6.41 4.28 -13.11
CA CYS A 79 -6.43 5.52 -13.89
C CYS A 79 -5.96 6.73 -13.04
N GLU A 80 -6.45 6.86 -11.79
CA GLU A 80 -6.01 7.93 -10.87
C GLU A 80 -4.50 7.90 -10.66
N LEU A 81 -3.92 6.74 -10.35
CA LEU A 81 -2.48 6.56 -10.17
C LEU A 81 -1.69 6.88 -11.43
N THR A 82 -2.17 6.40 -12.59
CA THR A 82 -1.56 6.66 -13.89
C THR A 82 -1.54 8.15 -14.20
N VAL A 83 -2.64 8.88 -13.98
CA VAL A 83 -2.69 10.33 -14.18
C VAL A 83 -1.69 11.05 -13.28
N HIS A 84 -1.57 10.67 -12.00
CA HIS A 84 -0.58 11.24 -11.10
C HIS A 84 0.85 10.97 -11.56
N LEU A 85 1.14 9.75 -12.03
CA LEU A 85 2.45 9.40 -12.59
C LEU A 85 2.77 10.24 -13.83
N PHE A 86 1.82 10.35 -14.78
CA PHE A 86 2.00 11.16 -15.98
C PHE A 86 2.23 12.63 -15.66
N LYS A 87 1.44 13.21 -14.76
CA LYS A 87 1.64 14.58 -14.30
C LYS A 87 3.04 14.76 -13.72
N LYS A 88 3.49 13.85 -12.85
CA LYS A 88 4.82 13.95 -12.25
C LYS A 88 5.92 13.87 -13.30
N GLN A 89 5.87 12.85 -14.15
CA GLN A 89 6.92 12.60 -15.13
C GLN A 89 6.95 13.66 -16.22
N PHE A 90 5.81 13.96 -16.85
CA PHE A 90 5.81 14.76 -18.08
C PHE A 90 5.60 16.25 -17.83
N ILE A 91 4.91 16.63 -16.75
CA ILE A 91 4.65 18.05 -16.47
C ILE A 91 5.64 18.58 -15.44
N GLU A 92 5.79 17.91 -14.31
CA GLU A 92 6.61 18.46 -13.22
C GLU A 92 8.12 18.24 -13.42
N LEU A 93 8.52 17.07 -13.94
CA LEU A 93 9.94 16.75 -14.12
C LEU A 93 10.45 17.16 -15.51
N ASN A 94 9.63 17.01 -16.55
CA ASN A 94 10.03 17.28 -17.94
C ASN A 94 9.27 18.44 -18.61
N GLY A 95 8.26 19.02 -17.95
CA GLY A 95 7.41 20.06 -18.53
C GLY A 95 7.96 21.48 -18.37
N ILE A 96 9.17 21.64 -17.84
CA ILE A 96 9.92 22.90 -17.89
C ILE A 96 10.80 22.87 -19.14
N SER A 97 10.18 22.76 -20.31
CA SER A 97 10.81 23.23 -21.55
C SER A 97 10.58 24.73 -21.58
N SER A 98 11.48 25.49 -20.95
CA SER A 98 11.67 26.89 -21.32
C SER A 98 12.19 26.90 -22.76
N GLU A 99 11.27 26.92 -23.72
CA GLU A 99 11.56 27.35 -25.08
C GLU A 99 12.11 28.79 -24.98
N GLU A 100 13.36 28.96 -25.40
CA GLU A 100 14.04 30.25 -25.60
C GLU A 100 13.36 31.11 -26.66
#